data_AF-A0A0H2RLT4-F1
#
_entry.id   AF-A0A0H2RLT4-F1
#
_cell.length_a   1.000
_cell.length_b   1.000
_cell.length_c   1.000
_cell.angle_alpha   90.00
_cell.angle_beta   90.00
_cell.angle_gamma   90.00
#
_symmetry.space_group_name_H-M   'P 1'
#
loop_
_entity.id
_entity.type
_entity.pdbx_description
1 polymer ?
#
loop_
_entity_poly.entity_id
_entity_poly.type
_entity_poly.pdbx_seq_one_letter_code
_entity_poly.pdbx_strand_id
1 'polypeptide(L)'
;MSSTHHPDLETWVKQKLESLYLNKVDGDFDAYFDSVFAPDVQLTVNDEPVDREQFKTDLKNFQFAATSGSVDWEHVEVKPKDETKPDEAGTVAGQDIVTRSLRIRIRVSQMQTQRKSSFEAEVETLASPAGDQSDKRRIVKLSEKREDHRLPVNIRGVVHPSD
;
A
#
# COMPACT_ATOMS: atom_id res chain seq x y z
N MET A 1 8.62 -20.49 -23.74
CA MET A 1 9.65 -20.38 -22.68
C MET A 1 9.35 -19.10 -21.94
N SER A 2 8.63 -19.19 -20.81
CA SER A 2 8.22 -18.01 -20.03
C SER A 2 9.38 -17.60 -19.14
N SER A 3 10.14 -16.59 -19.55
CA SER A 3 11.09 -15.92 -18.66
C SER A 3 10.28 -15.26 -17.56
N THR A 4 10.33 -15.82 -16.35
CA THR A 4 9.73 -15.23 -15.16
C THR A 4 10.48 -13.93 -14.87
N HIS A 5 10.04 -12.82 -15.47
CA HIS A 5 10.66 -11.52 -15.27
C HIS A 5 10.42 -11.13 -13.81
N HIS A 6 11.49 -11.08 -13.02
CA HIS A 6 11.43 -10.52 -11.68
C HIS A 6 11.03 -9.04 -11.83
N PRO A 7 9.99 -8.55 -11.13
CA PRO A 7 9.62 -7.15 -11.26
C PRO A 7 10.75 -6.28 -10.72
N ASP A 8 10.99 -5.15 -11.36
CA ASP A 8 11.90 -4.12 -10.87
C ASP A 8 11.46 -3.61 -9.48
N LEU A 9 12.33 -2.88 -8.80
CA LEU A 9 12.10 -2.48 -7.42
C LEU A 9 10.85 -1.60 -7.24
N GLU A 10 10.58 -0.69 -8.19
CA GLU A 10 9.39 0.15 -8.18
C GLU A 10 8.13 -0.70 -8.36
N THR A 11 8.11 -1.54 -9.39
CA THR A 11 6.97 -2.43 -9.69
C THR A 11 6.68 -3.34 -8.50
N TRP A 12 7.72 -3.88 -7.85
CA TRP A 12 7.55 -4.72 -6.68
C TRP A 12 6.92 -3.96 -5.51
N VAL A 13 7.48 -2.80 -5.12
CA VAL A 13 6.95 -1.99 -4.01
C VAL A 13 5.50 -1.60 -4.26
N LYS A 14 5.19 -1.13 -5.48
CA LYS A 14 3.82 -0.75 -5.87
C LYS A 14 2.86 -1.92 -5.73
N GLN A 15 3.20 -3.08 -6.29
CA GLN A 15 2.35 -4.28 -6.22
C GLN A 15 2.11 -4.73 -4.78
N LYS A 16 3.14 -4.74 -3.92
CA LYS A 16 3.03 -5.18 -2.53
C LYS A 16 2.18 -4.22 -1.70
N LEU A 17 2.46 -2.92 -1.77
CA LEU A 17 1.70 -1.90 -1.05
C LEU A 17 0.25 -1.82 -1.55
N GLU A 18 0.03 -1.87 -2.87
CA GLU A 18 -1.33 -1.89 -3.42
C GLU A 18 -2.13 -3.10 -2.93
N SER A 19 -1.51 -4.29 -2.89
CA SER A 19 -2.16 -5.49 -2.38
C SER A 19 -2.57 -5.34 -0.91
N LEU A 20 -1.69 -4.75 -0.09
CA LEU A 20 -1.94 -4.43 1.31
C LEU A 20 -2.95 -3.29 1.50
N TYR A 21 -3.09 -2.36 0.57
CA TYR A 21 -4.03 -1.25 0.67
C TYR A 21 -5.43 -1.60 0.18
N LEU A 22 -5.55 -2.49 -0.81
CA LEU A 22 -6.80 -2.75 -1.53
C LEU A 22 -7.44 -4.10 -1.20
N ASN A 23 -6.93 -4.84 -0.22
CA ASN A 23 -7.43 -6.17 0.12
C ASN A 23 -7.42 -7.14 -1.08
N LYS A 24 -6.36 -7.05 -1.91
CA LYS A 24 -6.12 -8.00 -3.02
C LYS A 24 -5.29 -9.20 -2.55
N VAL A 25 -5.26 -9.46 -1.25
CA VAL A 25 -4.55 -10.62 -0.69
C VAL A 25 -5.50 -11.81 -0.75
N ASP A 26 -5.29 -12.69 -1.72
CA ASP A 26 -5.95 -13.98 -1.77
C ASP A 26 -5.36 -14.89 -0.67
N GLY A 27 -6.00 -14.95 0.50
CA GLY A 27 -5.62 -15.83 1.60
C GLY A 27 -5.29 -15.13 2.91
N ASP A 28 -4.21 -15.57 3.57
CA ASP A 28 -3.82 -15.08 4.90
C ASP A 28 -3.08 -13.74 4.80
N PHE A 29 -3.77 -12.67 5.21
CA PHE A 29 -3.19 -11.33 5.29
C PHE A 29 -1.92 -11.29 6.16
N ASP A 30 -1.86 -12.06 7.24
CA ASP A 30 -0.73 -12.02 8.17
C ASP A 30 0.52 -12.59 7.52
N ALA A 31 0.40 -13.75 6.88
CA ALA A 31 1.47 -14.34 6.11
C ALA A 31 1.92 -13.43 4.96
N TYR A 32 0.97 -12.77 4.27
CA TYR A 32 1.31 -11.82 3.20
C TYR A 32 2.06 -10.60 3.75
N PHE A 33 1.59 -10.01 4.84
CA PHE A 33 2.26 -8.89 5.50
C PHE A 33 3.69 -9.26 5.92
N ASP A 34 3.86 -10.44 6.53
CA ASP A 34 5.17 -10.95 6.96
C ASP A 34 6.08 -11.29 5.75
N SER A 35 5.51 -11.50 4.57
CA SER A 35 6.27 -11.65 3.31
C SER A 35 6.70 -10.32 2.68
N VAL A 36 6.13 -9.20 3.11
CA VAL A 36 6.44 -7.86 2.57
C VAL A 36 7.37 -7.10 3.51
N PHE A 37 7.12 -7.16 4.81
CA PHE A 37 7.88 -6.40 5.82
C PHE A 37 8.85 -7.29 6.59
N ALA A 38 10.03 -6.76 6.88
CA ALA A 38 10.98 -7.40 7.78
C ALA A 38 10.38 -7.54 9.20
N PRO A 39 10.82 -8.54 9.99
CA PRO A 39 10.38 -8.70 11.38
C PRO A 39 10.73 -7.49 12.26
N ASP A 40 11.84 -6.84 11.97
CA ASP A 40 12.41 -5.67 12.66
C ASP A 40 12.24 -4.37 11.88
N VAL A 41 11.21 -4.30 11.03
CA VAL A 41 10.92 -3.12 10.20
C VAL A 41 10.79 -1.85 11.05
N GLN A 42 11.44 -0.79 10.60
CA GLN A 42 11.28 0.55 11.16
C GLN A 42 10.14 1.27 10.45
N LEU A 43 9.07 1.59 11.18
CA LEU A 43 7.90 2.28 10.63
C LEU A 43 7.75 3.65 11.25
N THR A 44 7.58 4.66 10.41
CA THR A 44 7.27 6.02 10.82
C THR A 44 6.05 6.50 10.05
N VAL A 45 5.01 6.98 10.75
CA VAL A 45 3.83 7.58 10.14
C VAL A 45 3.65 8.98 10.71
N ASN A 46 3.56 10.00 9.84
CA ASN A 46 3.46 11.41 10.25
C ASN A 46 4.57 11.83 11.22
N ASP A 47 5.80 11.41 10.94
CA ASP A 47 7.00 11.64 11.76
C ASP A 47 6.96 10.97 13.16
N GLU A 48 5.96 10.14 13.45
CA GLU A 48 5.86 9.35 14.69
C GLU A 48 6.23 7.88 14.45
N PRO A 49 7.08 7.27 15.30
CA PRO A 49 7.38 5.85 15.19
C PRO A 49 6.13 5.02 15.50
N VAL A 50 5.84 4.04 14.65
CA VAL A 50 4.69 3.15 14.80
C VAL A 50 5.16 1.72 15.00
N ASP A 51 4.53 1.00 15.92
CA ASP A 51 4.79 -0.42 16.11
C ASP A 51 4.32 -1.24 14.90
N ARG A 52 5.06 -2.29 14.56
CA ARG A 52 4.77 -3.18 13.43
C ARG A 52 3.38 -3.80 13.52
N GLU A 53 2.99 -4.30 14.70
CA GLU A 53 1.70 -4.94 14.91
C GLU A 53 0.56 -3.92 14.93
N GLN A 54 0.82 -2.72 15.45
CA GLN A 54 -0.12 -1.60 15.34
C GLN A 54 -0.38 -1.25 13.87
N PHE A 55 0.69 -1.07 13.07
CA PHE A 55 0.56 -0.75 11.65
C PHE A 55 -0.17 -1.87 10.87
N LYS A 56 0.14 -3.13 11.17
CA LYS A 56 -0.54 -4.31 10.60
C LYS A 56 -2.03 -4.30 10.94
N THR A 57 -2.38 -4.01 12.19
CA THR A 57 -3.77 -3.89 12.67
C THR A 57 -4.50 -2.74 11.97
N ASP A 58 -3.84 -1.59 11.81
CA ASP A 58 -4.40 -0.45 11.11
C ASP A 58 -4.72 -0.80 9.65
N LEU A 59 -3.78 -1.45 8.94
CA LEU A 59 -4.03 -1.93 7.58
C LEU A 59 -5.22 -2.89 7.48
N LYS A 60 -5.35 -3.84 8.41
CA LYS A 60 -6.53 -4.73 8.48
C LYS A 60 -7.82 -3.93 8.65
N ASN A 61 -7.86 -3.03 9.63
CA ASN A 61 -9.04 -2.20 9.90
C ASN A 61 -9.42 -1.38 8.67
N PHE A 62 -8.42 -0.82 7.99
CA PHE A 62 -8.58 -0.08 6.75
C PHE A 62 -9.16 -0.94 5.61
N GLN A 63 -8.71 -2.18 5.46
CA GLN A 63 -9.23 -3.11 4.47
C GLN A 63 -10.68 -3.53 4.76
N PHE A 64 -11.01 -3.86 6.01
CA PHE A 64 -12.36 -4.30 6.39
C PHE A 64 -13.43 -3.23 6.15
N ALA A 65 -13.07 -1.94 6.26
CA ALA A 65 -14.00 -0.83 6.05
C ALA A 65 -14.32 -0.55 4.56
N ALA A 66 -13.44 -0.97 3.64
CA ALA A 66 -13.58 -0.71 2.21
C ALA A 66 -14.43 -1.78 1.49
N THR A 67 -15.09 -1.36 0.40
CA THR A 67 -15.78 -2.24 -0.56
C THR A 67 -14.97 -2.38 -1.85
N SER A 68 -14.31 -1.30 -2.25
CA SER A 68 -13.38 -1.26 -3.39
C SER A 68 -12.38 -0.12 -3.16
N GLY A 69 -11.31 -0.11 -3.92
CA GLY A 69 -10.40 1.02 -3.97
C GLY A 69 -9.45 0.97 -5.15
N SER A 70 -8.72 2.05 -5.34
CA SER A 70 -7.64 2.22 -6.31
C SER A 70 -6.46 2.89 -5.62
N VAL A 71 -5.26 2.70 -6.18
CA VAL A 71 -4.06 3.43 -5.79
C VAL A 71 -3.49 4.08 -7.04
N ASP A 72 -3.40 5.40 -7.03
CA ASP A 72 -2.68 6.16 -8.04
C ASP A 72 -1.29 6.50 -7.50
N TRP A 73 -0.26 6.43 -8.37
CA TRP A 73 1.13 6.65 -7.98
C TRP A 73 1.69 7.86 -8.70
N GLU A 74 2.30 8.77 -7.97
CA GLU A 74 2.86 10.02 -8.48
C GLU A 74 4.31 10.17 -8.00
N HIS A 75 5.16 10.79 -8.84
CA HIS A 75 6.54 11.17 -8.49
C HIS A 75 7.38 10.04 -7.85
N VAL A 76 7.27 8.81 -8.38
CA VAL A 76 8.01 7.68 -7.84
C VAL A 76 9.45 7.70 -8.36
N GLU A 77 10.40 7.61 -7.42
CA GLU A 77 11.84 7.57 -7.67
C GLU A 77 12.45 6.32 -7.01
N VAL A 78 13.39 5.70 -7.71
CA VAL A 78 14.13 4.53 -7.23
C VAL A 78 15.60 4.89 -7.08
N LYS A 79 16.17 4.59 -5.92
CA LYS A 79 17.59 4.70 -5.60
C LYS A 79 18.13 3.33 -5.24
N PRO A 80 18.69 2.59 -6.20
CA PRO A 80 19.27 1.28 -5.92
C PRO A 80 20.40 1.36 -4.90
N LYS A 81 20.54 0.32 -4.08
CA LYS A 81 21.67 0.18 -3.15
C LYS A 81 22.97 -0.19 -3.88
N ASP A 82 22.85 -0.92 -4.99
CA ASP A 82 23.95 -1.37 -5.84
C ASP A 82 23.54 -1.21 -7.32
N GLU A 83 24.30 -0.41 -8.08
CA GLU A 83 24.05 -0.17 -9.50
C GLU A 83 24.19 -1.43 -10.36
N THR A 84 24.92 -2.44 -9.89
CA THR A 84 25.11 -3.71 -10.60
C THR A 84 23.93 -4.66 -10.43
N LYS A 85 23.10 -4.46 -9.40
CA LYS A 85 21.94 -5.27 -9.02
C LYS A 85 20.76 -4.37 -8.62
N PRO A 86 20.24 -3.55 -9.54
CA PRO A 86 19.33 -2.46 -9.17
C PRO A 86 17.98 -2.93 -8.64
N ASP A 87 17.59 -4.17 -8.93
CA ASP A 87 16.28 -4.73 -8.59
C ASP A 87 16.25 -5.46 -7.23
N GLU A 88 17.43 -5.72 -6.62
CA GLU A 88 17.55 -6.56 -5.41
C GLU A 88 17.36 -5.78 -4.10
N ALA A 89 17.82 -4.53 -4.05
CA ALA A 89 17.77 -3.69 -2.85
C ALA A 89 17.92 -2.21 -3.21
N GLY A 90 17.31 -1.34 -2.41
CA GLY A 90 17.35 0.09 -2.61
C GLY A 90 16.22 0.82 -1.91
N THR A 91 16.13 2.12 -2.14
CA THR A 91 15.07 2.98 -1.64
C THR A 91 14.11 3.32 -2.76
N VAL A 92 12.80 3.18 -2.51
CA VAL A 92 11.73 3.66 -3.38
C VAL A 92 10.97 4.74 -2.63
N ALA A 93 10.94 5.95 -3.19
CA ALA A 93 10.20 7.07 -2.62
C ALA A 93 9.19 7.61 -3.62
N GLY A 94 8.09 8.17 -3.15
CA GLY A 94 7.10 8.77 -4.03
C GLY A 94 5.83 9.16 -3.32
N GLN A 95 4.77 9.34 -4.09
CA GLN A 95 3.45 9.66 -3.60
C GLN A 95 2.45 8.59 -4.03
N ASP A 96 1.55 8.23 -3.13
CA ASP A 96 0.41 7.36 -3.39
C ASP A 96 -0.90 8.04 -3.01
N ILE A 97 -1.91 7.87 -3.86
CA ILE A 97 -3.26 8.37 -3.65
C ILE A 97 -4.19 7.17 -3.57
N VAL A 98 -4.56 6.78 -2.35
CA VAL A 98 -5.45 5.66 -2.10
C VAL A 98 -6.88 6.18 -2.06
N THR A 99 -7.68 5.83 -3.08
CA THR A 99 -9.11 6.14 -3.12
C THR A 99 -9.90 4.90 -2.75
N ARG A 100 -10.82 4.99 -1.79
CA ARG A 100 -11.63 3.85 -1.32
C ARG A 100 -13.11 4.20 -1.28
N SER A 101 -13.94 3.24 -1.68
CA SER A 101 -15.38 3.29 -1.49
C SER A 101 -15.75 2.51 -0.23
N LEU A 102 -16.35 3.17 0.74
CA LEU A 102 -16.75 2.56 2.01
C LEU A 102 -18.05 1.77 1.88
N ARG A 103 -18.26 0.83 2.81
CA ARG A 103 -19.51 0.06 2.90
C ARG A 103 -20.72 0.93 3.30
N ILE A 104 -20.47 2.07 3.95
CA ILE A 104 -21.51 2.99 4.39
C ILE A 104 -22.07 3.76 3.17
N ARG A 105 -23.39 3.69 3.01
CA ARG A 105 -24.13 4.46 2.01
C ARG A 105 -24.71 5.70 2.67
N ILE A 106 -24.50 6.86 2.06
CA ILE A 106 -25.22 8.09 2.42
C ILE A 106 -26.24 8.32 1.32
N ARG A 107 -27.51 8.04 1.62
CA ARG A 107 -28.59 8.01 0.63
C ARG A 107 -28.29 7.00 -0.50
N VAL A 108 -28.20 7.46 -1.76
CA VAL A 108 -28.06 6.61 -2.96
C VAL A 108 -26.60 6.38 -3.41
N SER A 109 -25.62 7.03 -2.79
CA SER A 109 -24.20 6.90 -3.18
C SER A 109 -23.34 6.32 -2.05
N GLN A 110 -22.26 5.65 -2.46
CA GLN A 110 -21.24 5.16 -1.53
C GLN A 110 -20.34 6.32 -1.09
N MET A 111 -20.05 6.39 0.21
CA MET A 111 -19.09 7.35 0.72
C MET A 111 -17.69 6.97 0.25
N GLN A 112 -16.92 7.96 -0.23
CA GLN A 112 -15.54 7.76 -0.64
C GLN A 112 -14.58 8.51 0.26
N THR A 113 -13.44 7.88 0.53
CA THR A 113 -12.31 8.48 1.23
C THR A 113 -11.11 8.45 0.32
N GLN A 114 -10.34 9.53 0.31
CA GLN A 114 -9.08 9.62 -0.38
C GLN A 114 -7.99 9.88 0.64
N ARG A 115 -6.95 9.06 0.64
CA ARG A 115 -5.73 9.31 1.42
C ARG A 115 -4.61 9.61 0.45
N LYS A 116 -3.96 10.76 0.62
CA LYS A 116 -2.72 11.07 -0.06
C LYS A 116 -1.57 10.81 0.89
N SER A 117 -0.58 10.10 0.40
CA SER A 117 0.57 9.71 1.18
C SER A 117 1.85 10.04 0.43
N SER A 118 2.84 10.62 1.11
CA SER A 118 4.23 10.64 0.63
C SER A 118 4.99 9.58 1.39
N PHE A 119 5.65 8.66 0.69
CA PHE A 119 6.31 7.52 1.29
C PHE A 119 7.78 7.41 0.87
N GLU A 120 8.56 6.78 1.74
CA GLU A 120 9.92 6.31 1.47
C GLU A 120 10.04 4.89 2.04
N ALA A 121 10.27 3.93 1.17
CA ALA A 121 10.42 2.51 1.50
C ALA A 121 11.86 2.06 1.20
N GLU A 122 12.56 1.58 2.21
CA GLU A 122 13.85 0.92 2.05
C GLU A 122 13.65 -0.60 1.96
N VAL A 123 14.17 -1.18 0.89
CA VAL A 123 14.02 -2.60 0.57
C VAL A 123 15.39 -3.27 0.62
N GLU A 124 15.44 -4.39 1.33
CA GLU A 124 16.61 -5.26 1.36
C GLU A 124 16.23 -6.71 1.03
N THR A 125 17.23 -7.45 0.55
CA THR A 125 17.10 -8.90 0.36
C THR A 125 17.52 -9.62 1.64
N LEU A 126 16.56 -10.24 2.33
CA LEU A 126 16.86 -11.05 3.52
C LEU A 126 17.16 -12.51 3.13
N ALA A 127 17.99 -13.17 3.94
CA ALA A 127 18.26 -14.59 3.73
C ALA A 127 17.00 -15.41 4.03
N SER A 128 16.30 -15.89 3.00
CA SER A 128 15.30 -16.94 3.20
C SER A 128 15.96 -18.20 3.76
N PRO A 129 15.31 -18.93 4.68
CA PRO A 129 15.73 -20.28 5.03
C PRO A 129 15.83 -21.12 3.75
N ALA A 130 16.92 -21.89 3.65
CA ALA A 130 17.36 -22.56 2.44
C ALA A 130 16.23 -23.37 1.76
N GLY A 131 15.97 -23.09 0.47
CA GLY A 131 15.12 -23.92 -0.39
C GLY A 131 13.93 -23.21 -1.02
N ASP A 132 13.57 -22.01 -0.58
CA ASP A 132 12.38 -21.32 -1.06
C ASP A 132 12.74 -20.34 -2.20
N GLN A 133 12.19 -20.57 -3.40
CA GLN A 133 12.32 -19.67 -4.56
C GLN A 133 11.43 -18.41 -4.44
N SER A 134 10.91 -18.15 -3.24
CA SER A 134 10.10 -16.98 -2.95
C SER A 134 10.94 -15.70 -3.02
N ASP A 135 10.30 -14.61 -3.45
CA ASP A 135 10.93 -13.28 -3.49
C ASP A 135 11.46 -12.92 -2.08
N LYS A 136 12.77 -12.64 -2.00
CA LYS A 136 13.50 -12.40 -0.75
C LYS A 136 13.50 -10.94 -0.31
N ARG A 137 12.96 -10.06 -1.15
CA ARG A 137 12.88 -8.62 -0.86
C ARG A 137 11.91 -8.37 0.28
N ARG A 138 12.32 -7.54 1.23
CA ARG A 138 11.51 -7.10 2.37
C ARG A 138 11.73 -5.61 2.57
N ILE A 139 10.65 -4.92 2.95
CA ILE A 139 10.72 -3.54 3.42
C ILE A 139 11.29 -3.56 4.84
N VAL A 140 12.48 -2.98 5.01
CA VAL A 140 13.18 -2.86 6.31
C VAL A 140 12.89 -1.52 6.97
N LYS A 141 12.50 -0.51 6.18
CA LYS A 141 12.08 0.80 6.67
C LYS A 141 10.96 1.35 5.80
N LEU A 142 9.92 1.90 6.42
CA LEU A 142 8.87 2.65 5.75
C LEU A 142 8.60 3.94 6.52
N SER A 143 8.77 5.08 5.87
CA SER A 143 8.32 6.37 6.36
C SER A 143 7.17 6.85 5.50
N GLU A 144 6.05 7.24 6.10
CA GLU A 144 4.86 7.71 5.38
C GLU A 144 4.30 8.98 6.04
N LYS A 145 3.99 10.00 5.24
CA LYS A 145 3.20 11.17 5.69
C LYS A 145 1.85 11.13 5.02
N ARG A 146 0.78 11.11 5.80
CA ARG A 146 -0.59 10.87 5.37
C ARG A 146 -1.45 12.12 5.51
N GLU A 147 -2.22 12.41 4.48
CA GLU A 147 -3.29 13.39 4.49
C GLU A 147 -4.60 12.73 4.07
N ASP A 148 -5.57 12.67 4.99
CA ASP A 148 -6.86 12.05 4.76
C ASP A 148 -7.92 13.10 4.37
N HIS A 149 -8.57 12.87 3.23
CA HIS A 149 -9.65 13.69 2.72
C HIS A 149 -10.93 12.88 2.55
N ARG A 150 -12.08 13.50 2.88
CA ARG A 150 -13.40 13.00 2.51
C ARG A 150 -13.81 13.63 1.20
N LEU A 151 -14.09 12.83 0.18
CA LEU A 151 -14.54 13.38 -1.10
C LEU A 151 -15.97 13.90 -0.97
N PRO A 152 -16.30 15.07 -1.59
CA PRO A 152 -17.65 15.62 -1.55
C PRO A 152 -18.67 14.64 -2.13
N VAL A 153 -19.75 14.39 -1.39
CA VAL A 153 -20.88 13.61 -1.91
C VAL A 153 -21.72 14.52 -2.79
N ASN A 154 -21.62 14.37 -4.12
CA ASN A 154 -22.48 15.09 -5.05
C ASN A 154 -23.90 14.51 -5.00
N ILE A 155 -24.76 15.09 -4.17
CA ILE A 155 -26.19 14.78 -4.12
C ILE A 155 -26.85 15.55 -5.27
N ARG A 156 -27.06 14.90 -6.42
CA ARG A 156 -27.93 15.46 -7.46
C ARG A 156 -29.35 15.55 -6.89
N GLY A 157 -29.88 16.77 -6.86
CA GLY A 157 -31.11 17.13 -6.16
C GLY A 157 -32.31 16.26 -6.52
N VAL A 158 -33.13 15.99 -5.50
CA VAL A 158 -34.49 15.50 -5.65
C VAL A 158 -35.22 16.49 -6.55
N VAL A 159 -35.62 16.05 -7.74
CA VAL A 159 -36.56 16.79 -8.58
C VAL A 159 -37.89 16.77 -7.82
N HIS A 160 -38.28 17.91 -7.24
CA HIS A 160 -39.64 18.10 -6.76
C HIS A 160 -40.58 18.05 -7.97
N PRO A 161 -41.59 17.17 -8.02
CA PRO A 161 -42.70 17.37 -8.93
C PRO A 161 -43.48 18.58 -8.41
N SER A 162 -43.49 19.67 -9.17
CA SER A 162 -44.46 20.74 -8.98
C SER A 162 -45.80 20.27 -9.53
N ASP A 163 -46.81 20.22 -8.66
CA ASP A 163 -48.23 20.16 -9.03
C ASP A 163 -48.68 21.45 -9.75
#